data_AF-A0A3D3B1S8-F1
#
_entry.id   AF-A0A3D3B1S8-F1
#
_cell.length_a   1.000
_cell.length_b   1.000
_cell.length_c   1.000
_cell.angle_alpha   90.00
_cell.angle_beta   90.00
_cell.angle_gamma   90.00
#
_symmetry.space_group_name_H-M   'P 1'
#
loop_
_entity.id
_entity.type
_entity.pdbx_description
1 polymer ?
#
loop_
_entity_poly.entity_id
_entity_poly.type
_entity_poly.pdbx_seq_one_letter_code
_entity_poly.pdbx_strand_id
1 'polypeptide(L)'
;VERGGNAELARPGEIVAHNGVRIFGKLNLPGSVPVNASSLYARNLQAFVEPMIDKANKTLAINWDDELVKGTLIARNGAIVNAMIAEKLGKAASPGDAKNNGPKRQPKGGKA
;
A
#
# COMPACT_ATOMS: atom_id res chain seq x y z
N VAL A 1 18.48 -9.88 -7.28
CA VAL A 1 18.70 -8.96 -6.14
C VAL A 1 18.31 -7.56 -6.56
N GLU A 2 17.43 -6.90 -5.81
CA GLU A 2 16.79 -5.62 -6.21
C GLU A 2 17.33 -4.41 -5.43
N ARG A 3 18.05 -4.63 -4.32
CA ARG A 3 18.62 -3.58 -3.46
C ARG A 3 20.08 -3.88 -3.12
N GLY A 4 20.94 -4.00 -4.14
CA GLY A 4 22.39 -4.28 -3.97
C GLY A 4 22.74 -5.74 -3.66
N GLY A 5 21.86 -6.48 -2.95
CA GLY A 5 22.08 -7.90 -2.64
C GLY A 5 23.05 -8.13 -1.47
N ASN A 6 22.92 -9.27 -0.79
CA ASN A 6 23.73 -9.57 0.41
C ASN A 6 25.13 -10.13 0.07
N ALA A 7 25.38 -10.49 -1.18
CA ALA A 7 26.66 -11.03 -1.63
C ALA A 7 27.26 -10.09 -2.68
N GLU A 8 28.54 -9.75 -2.51
CA GLU A 8 29.26 -8.80 -3.36
C GLU A 8 29.24 -9.18 -4.85
N LEU A 9 29.26 -10.49 -5.14
CA LEU A 9 29.22 -11.03 -6.50
C LEU A 9 27.79 -11.20 -7.06
N ALA A 10 26.75 -10.89 -6.28
CA ALA A 10 25.36 -11.02 -6.73
C ALA A 10 25.02 -9.93 -7.74
N ARG A 11 24.59 -10.36 -8.94
CA ARG A 11 24.17 -9.45 -10.00
C ARG A 11 22.65 -9.46 -10.18
N PRO A 12 21.98 -8.30 -10.21
CA PRO A 12 20.55 -8.21 -10.49
C PRO A 12 20.17 -8.94 -11.79
N GLY A 13 19.25 -9.89 -11.72
CA GLY A 13 18.72 -10.63 -12.87
C GLY A 13 19.51 -11.87 -13.29
N GLU A 14 20.71 -12.09 -12.74
CA GLU A 14 21.63 -13.12 -13.22
C GLU A 14 21.82 -14.28 -12.23
N ILE A 15 22.30 -15.42 -12.73
CA ILE A 15 22.89 -16.48 -11.91
C ILE A 15 24.38 -16.50 -12.21
N VAL A 16 25.19 -16.05 -11.25
CA VAL A 16 26.65 -15.96 -11.40
C VAL A 16 27.30 -17.24 -10.90
N ALA A 17 28.23 -17.82 -11.66
CA ALA A 17 29.06 -18.93 -11.20
C ALA A 17 30.44 -18.42 -10.82
N HIS A 18 30.92 -18.74 -9.61
CA HIS A 18 32.23 -18.35 -9.12
C HIS A 18 32.79 -19.43 -8.20
N ASN A 19 34.02 -19.91 -8.47
CA ASN A 19 34.71 -20.95 -7.70
C ASN A 19 33.86 -22.19 -7.39
N GLY A 20 33.08 -22.66 -8.38
CA GLY A 20 32.19 -23.82 -8.22
C GLY A 20 30.86 -23.54 -7.52
N VAL A 21 30.61 -22.32 -7.05
CA VAL A 21 29.35 -21.91 -6.40
C VAL A 21 28.49 -21.11 -7.37
N ARG A 22 27.16 -21.31 -7.34
CA ARG A 22 26.19 -20.51 -8.10
C ARG A 22 25.45 -19.52 -7.19
N ILE A 23 25.47 -18.25 -7.57
CA ILE A 23 24.88 -17.14 -6.83
C ILE A 23 23.61 -16.70 -7.55
N PHE A 24 22.46 -16.87 -6.92
CA PHE A 24 21.16 -16.58 -7.52
C PHE A 24 20.76 -15.11 -7.29
N GLY A 25 20.82 -14.33 -8.37
CA GLY A 25 20.49 -12.90 -8.39
C GLY A 25 19.17 -12.57 -9.08
N LYS A 26 18.25 -13.53 -9.26
CA LYS A 26 16.97 -13.32 -9.96
C LYS A 26 16.15 -12.15 -9.39
N LEU A 27 15.42 -11.45 -10.27
CA LEU A 27 14.46 -10.40 -9.93
C LEU A 27 13.05 -10.99 -9.85
N ASN A 28 12.14 -10.32 -9.13
CA ASN A 28 10.75 -10.77 -9.00
C ASN A 28 10.64 -12.27 -8.61
N LEU A 29 11.28 -12.63 -7.49
CA LEU A 29 11.19 -13.99 -6.95
C LEU A 29 9.74 -14.42 -6.65
N PRO A 30 8.82 -13.56 -6.16
CA PRO A 30 7.41 -13.91 -6.02
C PRO A 30 6.79 -14.38 -7.34
N GLY A 31 7.21 -13.81 -8.47
CA GLY A 31 6.81 -14.23 -9.81
C GLY A 31 7.20 -15.67 -10.18
N SER A 32 8.16 -16.28 -9.50
CA SER A 32 8.49 -17.71 -9.69
C SER A 32 7.54 -18.68 -8.98
N VAL A 33 6.72 -18.18 -8.04
CA VAL A 33 5.69 -18.97 -7.34
C VAL A 33 4.34 -18.23 -7.42
N PRO A 34 3.84 -17.97 -8.65
CA PRO A 34 2.80 -16.98 -8.88
C PRO A 34 1.46 -17.32 -8.20
N VAL A 35 1.10 -18.61 -8.12
CA VAL A 35 -0.16 -19.05 -7.48
C VAL A 35 -0.17 -18.68 -6.00
N ASN A 36 0.89 -19.04 -5.27
CA ASN A 36 0.98 -18.77 -3.84
C ASN A 36 1.18 -17.28 -3.56
N ALA A 37 2.04 -16.61 -4.34
CA ALA A 37 2.27 -15.17 -4.22
C ALA A 37 0.96 -14.38 -4.41
N SER A 38 0.18 -14.72 -5.44
CA SER A 38 -1.11 -14.07 -5.71
C SER A 38 -2.12 -14.33 -4.60
N SER A 39 -2.23 -15.57 -4.12
CA SER A 39 -3.17 -15.92 -3.05
C SER A 39 -2.85 -15.24 -1.72
N LEU A 40 -1.57 -15.15 -1.35
CA LEU A 40 -1.13 -14.44 -0.15
C LEU A 40 -1.32 -12.92 -0.28
N TYR A 41 -1.00 -12.35 -1.45
CA TYR A 41 -1.22 -10.93 -1.71
C TYR A 41 -2.70 -10.56 -1.67
N ALA A 42 -3.58 -11.37 -2.29
CA ALA A 42 -5.02 -11.17 -2.25
C ALA A 42 -5.57 -11.20 -0.81
N ARG A 43 -5.08 -12.11 0.04
CA ARG A 43 -5.45 -12.15 1.47
C ARG A 43 -5.02 -10.88 2.21
N ASN A 44 -3.82 -10.37 1.94
CA ASN A 44 -3.35 -9.11 2.54
C ASN A 44 -4.24 -7.93 2.12
N LEU A 45 -4.60 -7.84 0.83
CA LEU A 45 -5.50 -6.80 0.33
C LEU A 45 -6.90 -6.92 0.93
N GLN A 46 -7.45 -8.13 1.02
CA GLN A 46 -8.75 -8.35 1.64
C GLN A 46 -8.75 -7.89 3.10
N ALA A 47 -7.77 -8.31 3.89
CA ALA A 47 -7.65 -7.92 5.29
C ALA A 47 -7.49 -6.39 5.47
N PHE A 48 -6.81 -5.73 4.53
CA PHE A 48 -6.64 -4.27 4.51
C PHE A 48 -7.93 -3.52 4.16
N VAL A 49 -8.71 -4.00 3.19
CA VAL A 49 -9.92 -3.31 2.71
C VAL A 49 -11.16 -3.63 3.57
N GLU A 50 -11.24 -4.82 4.17
CA GLU A 50 -12.36 -5.24 5.03
C GLU A 50 -12.81 -4.19 6.07
N PRO A 51 -11.92 -3.55 6.86
CA PRO A 51 -12.33 -2.52 7.83
C PRO A 51 -12.88 -1.24 7.19
N MET A 52 -12.63 -1.02 5.90
CA MET A 52 -13.07 0.17 5.17
C MET A 52 -14.44 -0.02 4.49
N ILE A 53 -15.04 -1.21 4.55
CA ILE A 53 -16.34 -1.49 3.94
C ILE A 53 -17.45 -1.34 4.98
N ASP A 54 -18.39 -0.44 4.72
CA ASP A 54 -19.66 -0.42 5.45
C ASP A 54 -20.56 -1.54 4.90
N LYS A 55 -20.67 -2.63 5.67
CA LYS A 55 -21.45 -3.82 5.31
C LYS A 55 -22.95 -3.54 5.19
N ALA A 56 -23.48 -2.56 5.92
CA ALA A 56 -24.90 -2.22 5.88
C ALA A 56 -25.24 -1.42 4.61
N ASN A 57 -24.42 -0.41 4.31
CA ASN A 57 -24.64 0.47 3.17
C ASN A 57 -23.99 -0.04 1.87
N LYS A 58 -23.18 -1.10 1.93
CA LYS A 58 -22.38 -1.64 0.81
C LYS A 58 -21.53 -0.56 0.14
N THR A 59 -20.98 0.35 0.95
CA THR A 59 -20.16 1.47 0.48
C THR A 59 -18.76 1.41 1.07
N LEU A 60 -17.81 2.04 0.39
CA LEU A 60 -16.47 2.24 0.90
C LEU A 60 -16.48 3.45 1.86
N ALA A 61 -16.34 3.17 3.15
CA ALA A 61 -16.35 4.13 4.24
C ALA A 61 -14.95 4.23 4.86
N ILE A 62 -14.05 4.95 4.17
CA ILE A 62 -12.68 5.15 4.65
C ILE A 62 -12.67 6.14 5.81
N ASN A 63 -12.20 5.70 6.97
CA ASN A 63 -11.86 6.59 8.08
C ASN A 63 -10.48 7.21 7.82
N TRP A 64 -10.45 8.51 7.49
CA TRP A 64 -9.20 9.22 7.18
C TRP A 64 -8.35 9.51 8.42
N ASP A 65 -8.93 9.38 9.60
CA ASP A 65 -8.21 9.56 10.85
C ASP A 65 -7.54 8.30 11.37
N ASP A 66 -7.86 7.15 10.78
CA ASP A 66 -7.28 5.86 11.08
C ASP A 66 -5.78 5.81 10.77
N GLU A 67 -4.99 5.26 11.68
CA GLU A 67 -3.53 5.22 11.57
C GLU A 67 -3.04 4.37 10.39
N LEU A 68 -3.74 3.27 10.09
CA LEU A 68 -3.42 2.40 8.96
C LEU A 68 -3.72 3.11 7.64
N VAL A 69 -4.79 3.90 7.58
CA VAL A 69 -5.09 4.76 6.41
C VAL A 69 -4.04 5.87 6.28
N LYS A 70 -3.73 6.60 7.36
CA LYS A 70 -2.71 7.68 7.35
C LYS A 70 -1.33 7.18 6.93
N GLY A 71 -0.91 6.01 7.42
CA GLY A 71 0.39 5.43 7.11
C GLY A 71 0.52 4.97 5.66
N THR A 72 -0.58 4.54 5.03
CA THR A 72 -0.58 3.96 3.68
C THR A 72 -1.02 4.94 2.59
N LEU A 73 -1.76 6.00 2.93
CA LEU A 73 -2.28 6.99 1.98
C LEU A 73 -1.16 7.91 1.48
N ILE A 74 -0.82 7.83 0.19
CA ILE A 74 0.20 8.67 -0.45
C ILE A 74 -0.39 9.98 -0.99
N ALA A 75 -1.50 9.89 -1.72
CA ALA A 75 -2.13 11.01 -2.40
C ALA A 75 -3.66 10.92 -2.34
N ARG A 76 -4.32 12.06 -2.28
CA ARG A 76 -5.78 12.18 -2.29
C ARG A 76 -6.20 13.49 -2.95
N ASN A 77 -7.25 13.46 -3.76
CA ASN A 77 -7.82 14.64 -4.41
C ASN A 77 -6.79 15.46 -5.22
N GLY A 78 -5.83 14.77 -5.86
CA GLY A 78 -4.77 15.43 -6.64
C GLY A 78 -3.62 16.03 -5.82
N ALA A 79 -3.65 15.91 -4.48
CA ALA A 79 -2.59 16.38 -3.59
C ALA A 79 -1.83 15.21 -2.94
N ILE A 80 -0.53 15.42 -2.69
CA ILE A 80 0.29 14.52 -1.89
C ILE A 80 0.02 14.82 -0.42
N VAL A 81 -0.45 13.82 0.33
CA VAL A 81 -0.84 13.97 1.74
C VAL A 81 0.13 13.27 2.69
N ASN A 82 0.93 12.33 2.19
CA ASN A 82 1.94 11.65 2.99
C ASN A 82 3.17 12.54 3.23
N ALA A 83 3.44 12.86 4.49
CA ALA A 83 4.53 13.75 4.87
C ALA A 83 5.90 13.26 4.39
N MET A 84 6.21 11.97 4.56
CA MET A 84 7.50 11.41 4.14
C MET A 84 7.73 11.49 2.63
N ILE A 85 6.66 11.31 1.84
CA ILE A 85 6.73 11.38 0.38
C ILE A 85 6.79 12.84 -0.09
N ALA A 86 6.02 13.73 0.53
CA ALA A 86 6.03 15.16 0.23
C ALA A 86 7.43 15.77 0.44
N GLU A 87 8.05 15.48 1.59
CA GLU A 87 9.42 15.90 1.92
C GLU A 87 10.43 15.42 0.87
N LYS A 88 10.40 14.11 0.53
CA LYS A 88 11.30 13.53 -0.50
C LYS A 88 11.14 14.14 -1.88
N LEU A 89 9.96 14.68 -2.20
CA LEU A 89 9.65 15.27 -3.49
C LEU A 89 9.82 16.80 -3.51
N GLY A 90 10.26 17.41 -2.41
CA GLY A 90 10.44 18.86 -2.30
C GLY A 90 9.12 19.64 -2.43
N LYS A 91 7.98 19.01 -2.15
CA LYS A 91 6.65 19.63 -2.17
C LYS A 91 6.08 19.66 -0.75
N ALA A 92 5.45 20.76 -0.34
CA ALA A 92 4.72 20.76 0.92
C ALA A 92 3.56 19.77 0.86
N ALA A 93 3.33 19.00 1.93
CA ALA A 93 2.13 18.19 2.06
C ALA A 93 0.93 19.14 2.11
N SER A 94 0.09 19.12 1.08
CA SER A 94 -1.13 19.91 1.08
C SER A 94 -2.24 19.10 1.74
N PRO A 95 -3.03 19.68 2.65
CA PRO A 95 -4.26 19.06 3.12
C PRO A 95 -5.14 18.86 1.89
N GLY A 96 -5.25 17.63 1.37
CA GLY A 96 -6.16 17.33 0.27
C GLY A 96 -7.55 17.77 0.69
N ASP A 97 -8.14 18.74 -0.04
CA ASP A 97 -9.36 19.44 0.35
C ASP A 97 -10.39 18.49 0.96
N ALA A 98 -10.76 18.77 2.22
CA ALA A 98 -11.74 18.06 3.01
C ALA A 98 -13.17 18.30 2.49
N LYS A 99 -13.41 18.15 1.18
CA LYS A 99 -14.77 18.03 0.65
C LYS A 99 -15.27 16.63 0.96
N ASN A 100 -15.85 16.54 2.15
CA ASN A 100 -16.59 15.43 2.70
C ASN A 100 -17.67 14.96 1.71
N ASN A 101 -17.38 13.89 0.96
CA ASN A 101 -18.39 13.11 0.23
C ASN A 101 -18.66 11.76 0.91
N GLY A 102 -18.58 11.71 2.24
CA GLY A 102 -19.20 10.63 3.01
C GLY A 102 -20.71 10.86 3.09
N PRO A 103 -21.55 9.82 2.98
CA PRO A 103 -23.00 9.99 3.11
C PRO A 103 -23.33 10.61 4.47
N LYS A 104 -23.95 11.79 4.45
CA LYS A 104 -24.45 12.49 5.64
C LYS A 104 -25.37 11.53 6.42
N ARG A 105 -24.92 11.04 7.58
CA ARG A 105 -25.83 10.43 8.55
C ARG A 105 -26.83 11.50 8.99
N GLN A 106 -28.10 11.33 8.60
CA GLN A 106 -29.18 12.15 9.11
C GLN A 106 -29.30 11.93 10.63
N PRO A 107 -29.42 12.99 11.45
CA PRO A 107 -29.75 12.83 12.85
C PRO A 107 -31.18 12.28 12.93
N LYS A 108 -31.34 11.09 13.48
CA LYS A 108 -32.67 10.62 13.92
C LYS A 108 -33.13 11.60 14.99
N GLY A 109 -34.13 12.39 14.64
CA GLY A 109 -34.78 13.34 15.54
C GLY A 109 -35.22 12.64 16.81
N GLY A 110 -34.88 13.25 17.94
CA GLY A 110 -35.63 13.06 19.17
C GLY A 110 -36.99 13.75 19.09
N LYS A 111 -37.76 13.54 20.17
CA LYS A 111 -39.19 13.83 20.40
C LYS A 111 -40.09 12.66 19.97
N ALA A 112 -41.00 12.17 20.79
CA ALA A 112 -41.39 12.44 22.18
C ALA A 112 -42.20 11.23 22.65
#